data_AF-A0A8D2A5W0-F1
#
_entry.id   AF-A0A8D2A5W0-F1
#
_cell.length_a   1.000
_cell.length_b   1.000
_cell.length_c   1.000
_cell.angle_alpha   90.00
_cell.angle_beta   90.00
_cell.angle_gamma   90.00
#
_symmetry.space_group_name_H-M   'P 1'
#
loop_
_entity.id
_entity.type
_entity.pdbx_description
1 polymer ?
#
loop_
_entity_poly.entity_id
_entity_poly.type
_entity_poly.pdbx_seq_one_letter_code
_entity_poly.pdbx_strand_id
1 'polypeptide(L)'
;METSVSVSSTQDPSSSPLEKHPSSADRNGDLDSEGGSGLEEAGFNWGEYLEETGASAAPHTSFKHVEISIQSNFQPGMKLEVANKKNPDTYWVATVITTCGQLLLLRYCGYGEDRRADFWCDVVIADLHPVGWCTQNNKTLMPPDAIKEKYTDWTEFLIRDLTGSRTAPASLLEGDHADLRSHFFTVGMKLEAVNMSEPSHICPASVTKVRLPPQRSRPL
;
A
#
# COMPACT_ATOMS: atom_id res chain seq x y z
N MET A 1 -16.29 57.78 -8.22
CA MET A 1 -17.38 57.02 -7.57
C MET A 1 -16.70 55.98 -6.71
N GLU A 2 -16.62 56.30 -5.41
CA GLU A 2 -16.17 55.43 -4.32
C GLU A 2 -17.16 54.27 -4.15
N THR A 3 -16.77 53.07 -3.73
CA THR A 3 -16.46 52.68 -2.33
C THR A 3 -15.57 51.41 -2.34
N SER A 4 -14.40 51.32 -1.69
CA SER A 4 -14.08 51.09 -0.25
C SER A 4 -14.91 49.95 0.40
N VAL A 5 -14.32 48.92 1.02
CA VAL A 5 -13.68 48.81 2.36
C VAL A 5 -13.15 47.36 2.51
N SER A 6 -12.26 46.89 3.39
CA SER A 6 -11.02 47.28 4.07
C SER A 6 -10.48 46.01 4.77
N VAL A 7 -9.20 46.04 5.14
CA VAL A 7 -8.30 44.96 5.59
C VAL A 7 -8.24 44.84 7.12
N SER A 8 -7.93 43.64 7.67
CA SER A 8 -6.82 43.45 8.64
C SER A 8 -6.69 42.03 9.23
N SER A 9 -5.45 41.51 9.19
CA SER A 9 -4.88 40.37 9.94
C SER A 9 -4.84 40.59 11.46
N THR A 10 -4.77 39.51 12.27
CA THR A 10 -3.57 39.06 13.04
C THR A 10 -3.89 37.94 14.06
N GLN A 11 -2.97 36.94 14.11
CA GLN A 11 -2.45 36.20 15.28
C GLN A 11 -3.30 35.15 16.06
N ASP A 12 -2.81 33.90 16.05
CA ASP A 12 -2.84 32.90 17.15
C ASP A 12 -2.06 33.43 18.38
N PRO A 13 -2.30 33.05 19.67
CA PRO A 13 -2.22 31.63 20.13
C PRO A 13 -3.01 31.24 21.42
N SER A 14 -2.85 29.97 21.81
CA SER A 14 -2.85 29.43 23.20
C SER A 14 -4.16 29.16 23.96
N SER A 15 -4.33 27.87 24.27
CA SER A 15 -4.73 27.23 25.56
C SER A 15 -5.42 28.05 26.66
N SER A 16 -6.46 27.47 27.27
CA SER A 16 -6.69 27.36 28.74
C SER A 16 -8.07 26.70 29.05
N PRO A 17 -8.48 26.43 30.31
CA PRO A 17 -8.10 25.27 31.12
C PRO A 17 -9.28 24.55 31.83
N LEU A 18 -8.97 23.50 32.61
CA LEU A 18 -9.86 22.75 33.52
C LEU A 18 -10.64 23.63 34.52
N GLU A 19 -11.88 23.22 34.86
CA GLU A 19 -12.44 23.35 36.22
C GLU A 19 -13.23 22.09 36.63
N LYS A 20 -13.11 21.73 37.92
CA LYS A 20 -13.70 20.57 38.61
C LYS A 20 -14.80 21.02 39.59
N HIS A 21 -15.63 20.02 39.96
CA HIS A 21 -16.39 19.81 41.22
C HIS A 21 -17.85 20.31 41.30
N PRO A 22 -18.72 19.75 42.20
CA PRO A 22 -18.62 18.55 43.04
C PRO A 22 -19.85 17.58 43.07
N SER A 23 -19.56 16.38 43.58
CA SER A 23 -20.36 15.38 44.35
C SER A 23 -21.79 15.70 44.82
N SER A 24 -22.68 14.72 44.63
CA SER A 24 -23.70 14.32 45.61
C SER A 24 -23.83 12.80 45.66
N ALA A 25 -23.80 12.26 46.87
CA ALA A 25 -23.90 10.84 47.22
C ALA A 25 -25.35 10.44 47.44
N ASP A 26 -25.71 9.18 47.14
CA ASP A 26 -26.64 8.40 47.97
C ASP A 26 -26.58 6.88 47.69
N ARG A 27 -25.99 6.17 48.68
CA ARG A 27 -26.41 4.94 49.38
C ARG A 27 -26.84 3.64 48.64
N ASN A 28 -25.94 2.66 48.81
CA ASN A 28 -26.08 1.28 49.32
C ASN A 28 -27.04 0.24 48.70
N GLY A 29 -26.44 -0.90 48.31
CA GLY A 29 -27.01 -2.24 48.32
C GLY A 29 -25.91 -3.28 48.09
N ASP A 30 -25.56 -4.02 49.14
CA ASP A 30 -24.53 -5.09 49.19
C ASP A 30 -24.85 -6.28 48.28
N LEU A 31 -23.84 -6.88 47.66
CA LEU A 31 -23.79 -8.32 47.29
C LEU A 31 -22.32 -8.75 47.06
N ASP A 32 -21.88 -9.72 47.87
CA ASP A 32 -20.56 -10.37 47.84
C ASP A 32 -20.28 -11.13 46.53
N SER A 33 -19.05 -11.07 46.01
CA SER A 33 -18.31 -12.26 45.53
C SER A 33 -16.90 -11.91 45.07
N GLU A 34 -15.96 -12.67 45.62
CA GLU A 34 -14.54 -12.69 45.28
C GLU A 34 -14.25 -13.01 43.81
N GLY A 35 -13.07 -12.57 43.36
CA GLY A 35 -12.20 -13.43 42.56
C GLY A 35 -12.60 -13.64 41.10
N GLY A 36 -12.41 -12.61 40.28
CA GLY A 36 -12.28 -12.77 38.83
C GLY A 36 -11.09 -11.96 38.37
N SER A 37 -9.94 -12.60 38.16
CA SER A 37 -8.76 -12.00 37.55
C SER A 37 -9.16 -11.35 36.24
N GLY A 38 -9.26 -10.02 36.24
CA GLY A 38 -9.06 -9.26 35.03
C GLY A 38 -7.65 -9.56 34.57
N LEU A 39 -7.50 -10.54 33.68
CA LEU A 39 -6.41 -10.50 32.72
C LEU A 39 -6.64 -9.19 31.96
N GLU A 40 -6.10 -8.10 32.52
CA GLU A 40 -5.73 -6.97 31.68
C GLU A 40 -4.90 -7.61 30.57
N GLU A 41 -5.43 -7.56 29.36
CA GLU A 41 -4.71 -7.95 28.15
C GLU A 41 -3.46 -7.07 28.14
N ALA A 42 -2.39 -7.60 28.73
CA ALA A 42 -1.14 -6.89 28.90
C ALA A 42 -0.67 -6.55 27.49
N GLY A 43 -0.87 -5.28 27.11
CA GLY A 43 -0.57 -4.80 25.78
C GLY A 43 0.86 -5.17 25.42
N PHE A 44 1.06 -5.62 24.19
CA PHE A 44 2.38 -6.03 23.72
C PHE A 44 3.42 -4.91 23.90
N ASN A 45 4.52 -5.21 24.58
CA ASN A 45 5.58 -4.24 24.87
C ASN A 45 6.81 -4.50 23.98
N TRP A 46 7.07 -3.58 23.05
CA TRP A 46 8.22 -3.65 22.15
C TRP A 46 9.57 -3.63 22.87
N GLY A 47 9.70 -2.87 23.97
CA GLY A 47 10.96 -2.75 24.70
C GLY A 47 11.38 -4.08 25.32
N GLU A 48 10.48 -4.73 26.04
CA GLU A 48 10.70 -6.02 26.67
C GLU A 48 10.98 -7.11 25.61
N TYR A 49 10.19 -7.15 24.54
CA TYR A 49 10.35 -8.14 23.48
C TYR A 49 11.70 -8.02 22.74
N LEU A 50 12.17 -6.80 22.47
CA LEU A 50 13.46 -6.58 21.82
C LEU A 50 14.63 -6.96 22.74
N GLU A 51 14.50 -6.65 24.04
CA GLU A 51 15.50 -7.03 25.05
C GLU A 51 15.58 -8.55 25.23
N GLU A 52 14.44 -9.23 25.40
CA GLU A 52 14.37 -10.69 25.56
C GLU A 52 14.96 -11.43 24.35
N THR A 53 14.68 -10.92 23.15
CA THR A 53 15.16 -11.56 21.91
C THR A 53 16.55 -11.12 21.48
N GLY A 54 17.16 -10.14 22.17
CA GLY A 54 18.44 -9.53 21.79
C GLY A 54 18.43 -8.90 20.39
N ALA A 55 17.26 -8.51 19.90
CA ALA A 55 17.08 -8.06 18.53
C ALA A 55 17.05 -6.53 18.43
N SER A 56 17.36 -6.02 17.25
CA SER A 56 17.22 -4.60 16.94
C SER A 56 15.95 -4.35 16.14
N ALA A 57 15.24 -3.27 16.49
CA ALA A 57 14.16 -2.75 15.65
C ALA A 57 14.72 -2.27 14.31
N ALA A 58 14.01 -2.53 13.22
CA ALA A 58 14.34 -1.95 11.94
C ALA A 58 14.23 -0.41 12.04
N PRO A 59 15.26 0.36 11.64
CA PRO A 59 15.19 1.81 11.74
C PRO A 59 14.13 2.35 10.78
N HIS A 60 13.43 3.41 11.18
CA HIS A 60 12.37 4.03 10.36
C HIS A 60 12.87 4.45 8.96
N THR A 61 14.13 4.85 8.84
CA THR A 61 14.81 5.15 7.56
C THR A 61 14.94 3.96 6.61
N SER A 62 14.72 2.73 7.09
CA SER A 62 14.61 1.53 6.25
C SER A 62 13.30 1.48 5.47
N PHE A 63 12.28 2.20 5.93
CA PHE A 63 10.93 2.21 5.36
C PHE A 63 10.74 3.36 4.38
N LYS A 64 11.65 3.53 3.40
CA LYS A 64 11.57 4.58 2.36
C LYS A 64 10.23 4.58 1.62
N HIS A 65 9.59 3.42 1.49
CA HIS A 65 8.26 3.27 0.89
C HIS A 65 7.17 4.05 1.63
N VAL A 66 7.32 4.32 2.94
CA VAL A 66 6.34 5.07 3.74
C VAL A 66 6.31 6.53 3.31
N GLU A 67 7.47 7.18 3.14
CA GLU A 67 7.55 8.56 2.67
C GLU A 67 7.00 8.71 1.24
N ILE A 68 7.21 7.69 0.40
CA ILE A 68 6.75 7.66 -0.99
C ILE A 68 5.27 7.32 -1.07
N SER A 69 4.74 6.56 -0.11
CA SER A 69 3.31 6.25 -0.04
C SER A 69 2.44 7.48 0.09
N ILE A 70 2.95 8.50 0.79
CA ILE A 70 2.30 9.80 0.96
C ILE A 70 2.29 10.58 -0.37
N GLN A 71 3.18 10.24 -1.30
CA GLN A 71 3.32 10.88 -2.62
C GLN A 71 2.74 10.04 -3.78
N SER A 72 2.20 8.85 -3.51
CA SER A 72 1.68 7.95 -4.54
C SER A 72 0.41 8.52 -5.16
N ASN A 73 0.50 9.02 -6.38
CA ASN A 73 -0.63 9.58 -7.12
C ASN A 73 -1.42 8.51 -7.90
N PHE A 74 -1.16 7.23 -7.66
CA PHE A 74 -2.00 6.16 -8.20
C PHE A 74 -3.39 6.24 -7.59
N GLN A 75 -4.42 6.00 -8.40
CA GLN A 75 -5.80 5.97 -7.94
C GLN A 75 -6.43 4.63 -8.31
N PRO A 76 -7.28 4.06 -7.44
CA PRO A 76 -8.14 2.94 -7.81
C PRO A 76 -8.89 3.21 -9.12
N GLY A 77 -8.95 2.20 -9.99
CA GLY A 77 -9.54 2.27 -11.32
C GLY A 77 -8.58 2.66 -12.45
N MET A 78 -7.36 3.13 -12.14
CA MET A 78 -6.34 3.32 -13.17
C MET A 78 -5.96 1.98 -13.82
N LYS A 79 -5.67 1.99 -15.13
CA LYS A 79 -5.24 0.82 -15.89
C LYS A 79 -3.78 0.95 -16.33
N LEU A 80 -3.08 -0.17 -16.38
CA LEU A 80 -1.67 -0.28 -16.76
C LEU A 80 -1.37 -1.65 -17.36
N GLU A 81 -0.26 -1.76 -18.09
CA GLU A 81 0.24 -3.01 -18.67
C GLU A 81 1.25 -3.67 -17.72
N VAL A 82 1.08 -4.97 -17.47
CA VAL A 82 1.92 -5.77 -16.58
C VAL A 82 2.61 -6.87 -17.37
N ALA A 83 3.92 -7.04 -17.22
CA ALA A 83 4.65 -8.14 -17.85
C ALA A 83 4.20 -9.51 -17.33
N ASN A 84 4.11 -10.48 -18.24
CA ASN A 84 3.83 -11.86 -17.87
C ASN A 84 5.10 -12.53 -17.32
N LYS A 85 5.02 -13.06 -16.10
CA LYS A 85 6.12 -13.77 -15.44
C LYS A 85 6.64 -14.98 -16.23
N LYS A 86 5.79 -15.64 -17.03
CA LYS A 86 6.16 -16.84 -17.80
C LYS A 86 6.73 -16.50 -19.18
N ASN A 87 6.36 -15.34 -19.74
CA ASN A 87 6.77 -14.94 -21.07
C ASN A 87 7.09 -13.44 -21.09
N PRO A 88 8.38 -13.07 -20.98
CA PRO A 88 8.84 -11.69 -20.81
C PRO A 88 8.45 -10.73 -21.95
N ASP A 89 8.13 -11.25 -23.14
CA ASP A 89 7.74 -10.42 -24.29
C ASP A 89 6.23 -10.17 -24.39
N THR A 90 5.50 -10.65 -23.38
CA THR A 90 4.04 -10.56 -23.36
C THR A 90 3.55 -9.86 -22.11
N TYR A 91 2.52 -9.06 -22.29
CA TYR A 91 1.95 -8.22 -21.23
C TYR A 91 0.44 -8.38 -21.21
N TRP A 92 -0.18 -8.02 -20.09
CA TRP A 92 -1.64 -7.88 -20.05
C TRP A 92 -2.07 -6.69 -19.22
N VAL A 93 -3.24 -6.15 -19.54
CA VAL A 93 -3.76 -4.97 -18.86
C VAL A 93 -4.34 -5.37 -17.50
N ALA A 94 -3.95 -4.64 -16.47
CA ALA A 94 -4.50 -4.74 -15.12
C ALA A 94 -5.10 -3.41 -14.67
N THR A 95 -6.08 -3.49 -13.77
CA THR A 95 -6.69 -2.35 -13.10
C THR A 95 -6.15 -2.27 -11.67
N VAL A 96 -5.82 -1.07 -11.22
CA VAL A 96 -5.47 -0.77 -9.82
C VAL A 96 -6.72 -0.89 -8.97
N ILE A 97 -6.75 -1.88 -8.08
CA ILE A 97 -7.85 -2.12 -7.14
C ILE A 97 -7.65 -1.26 -5.89
N THR A 98 -6.43 -1.27 -5.34
CA THR A 98 -6.05 -0.41 -4.22
C THR A 98 -4.56 -0.09 -4.25
N THR A 99 -4.17 0.89 -3.46
CA THR A 99 -2.79 1.36 -3.32
C THR A 99 -2.35 1.23 -1.88
N CYS A 100 -1.19 0.62 -1.65
CA CYS A 100 -0.51 0.58 -0.35
C CYS A 100 0.92 1.06 -0.57
N GLY A 101 1.09 2.39 -0.60
CA GLY A 101 2.34 3.03 -0.98
C GLY A 101 2.82 2.67 -2.38
N GLN A 102 3.97 1.98 -2.45
CA GLN A 102 4.55 1.49 -3.71
C GLN A 102 4.00 0.12 -4.14
N LEU A 103 3.19 -0.52 -3.30
CA LEU A 103 2.50 -1.76 -3.63
C LEU A 103 1.12 -1.43 -4.21
N LEU A 104 0.84 -1.96 -5.39
CA LEU A 104 -0.47 -1.90 -6.02
C LEU A 104 -1.14 -3.26 -5.88
N LEU A 105 -2.38 -3.28 -5.40
CA LEU A 105 -3.24 -4.43 -5.59
C LEU A 105 -3.83 -4.33 -6.98
N LEU A 106 -3.50 -5.29 -7.84
CA LEU A 106 -3.89 -5.30 -9.25
C LEU A 106 -4.84 -6.46 -9.53
N ARG A 107 -5.75 -6.25 -10.49
CA ARG A 107 -6.56 -7.30 -11.10
C ARG A 107 -6.46 -7.23 -12.61
N TYR A 108 -6.19 -8.36 -13.27
CA TYR A 108 -6.19 -8.41 -14.73
C TYR A 108 -7.58 -8.11 -15.30
N CYS A 109 -7.63 -7.32 -16.38
CA CYS A 109 -8.87 -7.01 -17.07
C CYS A 109 -9.46 -8.30 -17.66
N GLY A 110 -10.74 -8.57 -17.36
CA GLY A 110 -11.46 -9.80 -17.75
C GLY A 110 -11.94 -10.65 -16.57
N TYR A 111 -11.31 -10.51 -15.40
CA TYR A 111 -11.72 -11.21 -14.16
C TYR A 111 -12.92 -10.55 -13.45
N GLY A 112 -13.36 -9.36 -13.88
CA GLY A 112 -14.52 -8.68 -13.31
C GLY A 112 -14.33 -8.36 -11.83
N GLU A 113 -15.25 -8.85 -10.99
CA GLU A 113 -15.24 -8.60 -9.54
C GLU A 113 -14.58 -9.71 -8.71
N ASP A 114 -13.95 -10.70 -9.35
CA ASP A 114 -13.33 -11.83 -8.65
C ASP A 114 -12.07 -11.41 -7.87
N ARG A 115 -12.25 -11.16 -6.57
CA ARG A 115 -11.16 -10.79 -5.65
C ARG A 115 -10.11 -11.88 -5.47
N ARG A 116 -10.41 -13.14 -5.82
CA ARG A 116 -9.43 -14.24 -5.73
C ARG A 116 -8.35 -14.13 -6.81
N ALA A 117 -8.61 -13.35 -7.86
CA ALA A 117 -7.66 -13.08 -8.93
C ALA A 117 -6.76 -11.86 -8.66
N ASP A 118 -6.94 -11.19 -7.51
CA ASP A 118 -6.13 -10.02 -7.15
C ASP A 118 -4.72 -10.43 -6.75
N PHE A 119 -3.75 -9.61 -7.11
CA PHE A 119 -2.36 -9.84 -6.75
C PHE A 119 -1.64 -8.53 -6.43
N TRP A 120 -0.74 -8.59 -5.45
CA TRP A 120 0.11 -7.47 -5.11
C TRP A 120 1.29 -7.35 -6.08
N CYS A 121 1.61 -6.11 -6.44
CA CYS A 121 2.66 -5.77 -7.37
C CYS A 121 3.44 -4.56 -6.86
N ASP A 122 4.77 -4.66 -6.81
CA ASP A 122 5.65 -3.56 -6.43
C ASP A 122 6.03 -2.74 -7.67
N VAL A 123 5.72 -1.45 -7.68
CA VAL A 123 5.94 -0.55 -8.83
C VAL A 123 7.43 -0.40 -9.18
N VAL A 124 8.33 -0.57 -8.23
CA VAL A 124 9.78 -0.41 -8.43
C VAL A 124 10.42 -1.65 -9.05
N ILE A 125 9.92 -2.83 -8.67
CA ILE A 125 10.50 -4.12 -9.05
C ILE A 125 9.80 -4.71 -10.26
N ALA A 126 8.48 -4.55 -10.36
CA ALA A 126 7.71 -5.10 -11.45
C ALA A 126 7.92 -4.31 -12.74
N ASP A 127 7.72 -4.99 -13.86
CA ASP A 127 7.76 -4.37 -15.18
C ASP A 127 6.35 -3.90 -15.55
N LEU A 128 6.08 -2.65 -15.18
CA LEU A 128 4.79 -1.98 -15.33
C LEU A 128 4.91 -0.82 -16.31
N HIS A 129 3.94 -0.69 -17.20
CA HIS A 129 3.94 0.33 -18.23
C HIS A 129 2.55 0.98 -18.41
N PRO A 130 2.48 2.22 -18.92
CA PRO A 130 1.21 2.81 -19.29
C PRO A 130 0.56 1.99 -20.42
N VAL A 131 -0.77 1.99 -20.48
CA VAL A 131 -1.52 1.39 -21.59
C VAL A 131 -1.09 2.02 -22.92
N GLY A 132 -0.81 1.17 -23.90
CA GLY A 132 -0.30 1.53 -25.21
C GLY A 132 1.22 1.34 -25.36
N TRP A 133 1.95 1.09 -24.28
CA TRP A 133 3.40 0.89 -24.32
C TRP A 133 3.79 -0.34 -25.13
N CYS A 134 3.04 -1.45 -25.01
CA CYS A 134 3.31 -2.66 -25.79
C CYS A 134 3.31 -2.40 -27.29
N THR A 135 2.28 -1.71 -27.78
CA THR A 135 2.16 -1.34 -29.19
C THR A 135 3.32 -0.46 -29.65
N GLN A 136 3.79 0.46 -28.80
CA GLN A 136 4.91 1.35 -29.11
C GLN A 136 6.26 0.63 -29.14
N ASN A 137 6.42 -0.44 -28.34
CA ASN A 137 7.69 -1.14 -28.15
C ASN A 137 7.74 -2.52 -28.84
N ASN A 138 6.83 -2.78 -29.80
CA ASN A 138 6.72 -4.05 -30.51
C ASN A 138 6.60 -5.26 -29.56
N LYS A 139 5.85 -5.11 -28.47
CA LYS A 139 5.48 -6.18 -27.54
C LYS A 139 4.02 -6.60 -27.75
N THR A 140 3.66 -7.77 -27.24
CA THR A 140 2.35 -8.37 -27.49
C THR A 140 1.48 -8.36 -26.24
N LEU A 141 0.26 -7.84 -26.36
CA LEU A 141 -0.77 -8.05 -25.35
C LEU A 141 -1.30 -9.48 -25.45
N MET A 142 -1.17 -10.26 -24.37
CA MET A 142 -1.62 -11.64 -24.29
C MET A 142 -2.44 -11.87 -23.02
N PRO A 143 -3.72 -12.24 -23.14
CA PRO A 143 -4.54 -12.54 -21.97
C PRO A 143 -4.07 -13.79 -21.24
N PRO A 144 -4.26 -13.86 -19.90
CA PRO A 144 -4.28 -15.11 -19.15
C PRO A 144 -5.26 -16.13 -19.76
N ASP A 145 -4.97 -17.42 -19.63
CA ASP A 145 -5.74 -18.48 -20.30
C ASP A 145 -7.22 -18.50 -19.86
N ALA A 146 -7.49 -18.25 -18.58
CA ALA A 146 -8.86 -18.12 -18.07
C ALA A 146 -9.66 -16.98 -18.74
N ILE A 147 -8.99 -15.92 -19.22
CA ILE A 147 -9.63 -14.82 -19.95
C ILE A 147 -9.82 -15.20 -21.43
N LYS A 148 -8.85 -15.89 -22.04
CA LYS A 148 -9.00 -16.43 -23.40
C LYS A 148 -10.19 -17.36 -23.55
N GLU A 149 -10.43 -18.21 -22.54
CA GLU A 149 -11.57 -19.13 -22.53
C GLU A 149 -12.91 -18.40 -22.39
N LYS A 150 -12.92 -17.24 -21.71
CA LYS A 150 -14.12 -16.46 -21.44
C LYS A 150 -14.52 -15.53 -22.60
N TYR A 151 -13.54 -15.01 -23.34
CA TYR A 151 -13.76 -14.05 -24.41
C TYR A 151 -13.18 -14.57 -25.73
N THR A 152 -14.06 -14.90 -26.68
CA THR A 152 -13.69 -15.34 -28.03
C THR A 152 -12.93 -14.26 -28.80
N ASP A 153 -13.38 -13.00 -28.68
CA ASP A 153 -12.62 -11.82 -29.13
C ASP A 153 -12.23 -10.98 -27.90
N TRP A 154 -11.07 -11.33 -27.32
CA TRP A 154 -10.51 -10.59 -26.21
C TRP A 154 -10.01 -9.19 -26.63
N THR A 155 -9.77 -8.95 -27.92
CA THR A 155 -9.30 -7.65 -28.42
C THR A 155 -10.44 -6.64 -28.37
N GLU A 156 -11.61 -7.01 -28.89
CA GLU A 156 -12.82 -6.19 -28.81
C GLU A 156 -13.20 -5.92 -27.35
N PHE A 157 -13.15 -6.95 -26.50
CA PHE A 157 -13.34 -6.80 -25.05
C PHE A 157 -12.40 -5.74 -24.47
N LEU A 158 -11.11 -5.84 -24.76
CA LEU A 158 -10.11 -4.95 -24.19
C LEU A 158 -10.28 -3.52 -24.69
N ILE A 159 -10.59 -3.32 -25.99
CA ILE A 159 -10.89 -1.99 -26.56
C ILE A 159 -12.05 -1.36 -25.79
N ARG A 160 -13.14 -2.10 -25.57
CA ARG A 160 -14.30 -1.61 -24.83
C ARG A 160 -13.96 -1.27 -23.37
N ASP A 161 -13.19 -2.12 -22.70
CA ASP A 161 -12.76 -1.91 -21.31
C ASP A 161 -11.81 -0.73 -21.15
N LEU A 162 -10.96 -0.46 -22.15
CA LEU A 162 -10.03 0.67 -22.17
C LEU A 162 -10.70 1.99 -22.58
N THR A 163 -11.78 1.95 -23.35
CA THR A 163 -12.46 3.16 -23.85
C THR A 163 -13.01 3.99 -22.69
N GLY A 164 -12.53 5.22 -22.55
CA GLY A 164 -12.91 6.12 -21.46
C GLY A 164 -12.27 5.81 -20.10
N SER A 165 -11.43 4.78 -20.02
CA SER A 165 -10.70 4.45 -18.79
C SER A 165 -9.51 5.39 -18.57
N ARG A 166 -9.10 5.53 -17.30
CA ARG A 166 -7.90 6.29 -16.95
C ARG A 166 -6.70 5.37 -16.96
N THR A 167 -5.67 5.75 -17.70
CA THR A 167 -4.38 5.03 -17.71
C THR A 167 -3.45 5.60 -16.65
N ALA A 168 -2.70 4.75 -15.96
CA ALA A 168 -1.64 5.18 -15.07
C ALA A 168 -0.58 5.97 -15.88
N PRO A 169 -0.27 7.22 -15.51
CA PRO A 169 0.67 8.03 -16.27
C PRO A 169 2.09 7.45 -16.17
N ALA A 170 2.84 7.54 -17.28
CA ALA A 170 4.22 7.06 -17.37
C ALA A 170 5.12 7.62 -16.26
N SER A 171 4.91 8.88 -15.85
CA SER A 171 5.66 9.52 -14.78
C SER A 171 5.58 8.81 -13.42
N LEU A 172 4.52 8.03 -13.17
CA LEU A 172 4.37 7.24 -11.94
C LEU A 172 4.97 5.83 -12.06
N LEU A 173 5.25 5.37 -13.28
CA LEU A 173 5.76 4.02 -13.57
C LEU A 173 7.25 4.03 -13.93
N GLU A 174 7.74 5.12 -14.53
CA GLU A 174 9.08 5.26 -15.10
C GLU A 174 10.02 6.11 -14.23
N GLY A 175 9.69 6.29 -12.94
CA GLY A 175 10.53 7.02 -12.00
C GLY A 175 11.89 6.38 -11.78
N ASP A 176 12.95 7.19 -11.60
CA ASP A 176 14.27 6.68 -11.25
C ASP A 176 14.27 6.26 -9.76
N HIS A 177 13.87 5.02 -9.53
CA HIS A 177 13.76 4.42 -8.19
C HIS A 177 15.09 3.86 -7.69
N ALA A 178 16.23 4.31 -8.23
CA ALA A 178 17.57 3.84 -7.84
C ALA A 178 17.82 3.95 -6.33
N ASP A 179 17.37 5.05 -5.71
CA ASP A 179 17.50 5.26 -4.27
C ASP A 179 16.65 4.29 -3.43
N LEU A 180 15.60 3.70 -4.02
CA LEU A 180 14.70 2.74 -3.36
C LEU A 180 15.23 1.31 -3.38
N ARG A 181 16.19 1.05 -4.27
CA ARG A 181 16.89 -0.25 -4.34
C ARG A 181 17.94 -0.40 -3.23
N SER A 182 18.29 0.68 -2.55
CA SER A 182 19.10 0.65 -1.34
C SER A 182 18.20 0.58 -0.10
N HIS A 183 18.24 -0.56 0.59
CA HIS A 183 17.55 -0.78 1.86
C HIS A 183 18.57 -0.95 2.99
N PHE A 184 18.15 -0.69 4.22
CA PHE A 184 18.98 -0.88 5.42
C PHE A 184 18.59 -2.13 6.24
N PHE A 185 17.69 -2.97 5.72
CA PHE A 185 17.29 -4.20 6.38
C PHE A 185 18.44 -5.22 6.46
N THR A 186 18.62 -5.81 7.63
CA THR A 186 19.46 -6.97 7.87
C THR A 186 18.64 -8.12 8.46
N VAL A 187 19.09 -9.36 8.22
CA VAL A 187 18.45 -10.54 8.81
C VAL A 187 18.49 -10.44 10.33
N GLY A 188 17.36 -10.75 10.98
CA GLY A 188 17.18 -10.66 12.43
C GLY A 188 16.53 -9.38 12.93
N MET A 189 16.44 -8.33 12.10
CA MET A 189 15.70 -7.12 12.45
C MET A 189 14.21 -7.42 12.67
N LYS A 190 13.58 -6.71 13.61
CA LYS A 190 12.14 -6.80 13.90
C LYS A 190 11.37 -5.58 13.40
N LEU A 191 10.15 -5.81 12.94
CA LEU A 191 9.26 -4.79 12.39
C LEU A 191 7.79 -5.20 12.56
N GLU A 192 6.86 -4.29 12.27
CA GLU A 192 5.44 -4.59 12.17
C GLU A 192 5.06 -4.95 10.72
N ALA A 193 4.32 -6.03 10.53
CA ALA A 193 3.85 -6.47 9.23
C ALA A 193 2.34 -6.75 9.26
N VAL A 194 1.66 -6.42 8.17
CA VAL A 194 0.24 -6.77 7.97
C VAL A 194 0.12 -8.29 7.76
N ASN A 195 -0.82 -8.92 8.45
CA ASN A 195 -1.18 -10.30 8.21
C ASN A 195 -1.91 -10.42 6.86
N MET A 196 -1.31 -11.12 5.88
CA MET A 196 -1.90 -11.25 4.55
C MET A 196 -3.23 -12.02 4.51
N SER A 197 -3.47 -12.89 5.51
CA SER A 197 -4.75 -13.61 5.64
C SER A 197 -5.82 -12.78 6.33
N GLU A 198 -5.40 -11.83 7.18
CA GLU A 198 -6.26 -10.94 7.97
C GLU A 198 -5.71 -9.50 7.89
N PRO A 199 -6.00 -8.76 6.80
CA PRO A 199 -5.35 -7.47 6.53
C PRO A 199 -5.61 -6.36 7.57
N SER A 200 -6.58 -6.55 8.46
CA SER A 200 -6.84 -5.66 9.61
C SER A 200 -5.88 -5.87 10.77
N HIS A 201 -5.09 -6.95 10.77
CA HIS A 201 -4.16 -7.29 11.85
C HIS A 201 -2.73 -6.94 11.47
N ILE A 202 -2.10 -6.12 12.32
CA ILE A 202 -0.68 -5.80 12.26
C ILE A 202 0.02 -6.58 13.36
N CYS A 203 1.09 -7.29 13.02
CA CYS A 203 1.77 -8.20 13.94
C CYS A 203 3.29 -7.94 13.95
N PRO A 204 3.96 -8.19 15.09
CA PRO A 204 5.41 -8.28 15.12
C PRO A 204 5.93 -9.35 14.15
N ALA A 205 6.93 -8.98 13.36
CA ALA A 205 7.57 -9.83 12.36
C ALA A 205 9.10 -9.69 12.42
N SER A 206 9.80 -10.65 11.82
CA SER A 206 11.26 -10.66 11.75
C SER A 206 11.74 -10.81 10.31
N VAL A 207 12.78 -10.08 9.93
CA VAL A 207 13.44 -10.21 8.63
C VAL A 207 14.22 -11.52 8.60
N THR A 208 13.71 -12.50 7.87
CA THR A 208 14.37 -13.82 7.73
C THR A 208 15.32 -13.88 6.56
N LYS A 209 15.11 -13.04 5.54
CA LYS A 209 15.92 -13.00 4.32
C LYS A 209 15.85 -11.63 3.66
N VAL A 210 16.95 -11.21 3.06
CA VAL A 210 17.07 -9.97 2.30
C VAL A 210 17.54 -10.32 0.89
N ARG A 211 16.83 -9.85 -0.14
CA ARG A 211 17.16 -10.11 -1.55
C ARG A 211 17.32 -8.78 -2.28
N LEU A 212 18.49 -8.58 -2.90
CA LEU A 212 18.72 -7.41 -3.73
C LEU A 212 17.89 -7.50 -5.03
N PRO A 213 17.33 -6.38 -5.52
CA PRO A 213 16.63 -6.37 -6.78
C PRO A 213 17.59 -6.71 -7.93
N PRO A 214 17.12 -7.43 -8.97
CA PRO A 214 17.93 -7.70 -10.15
C PRO A 214 18.36 -6.38 -10.80
N GLN A 215 19.66 -6.24 -11.08
CA GLN A 215 20.20 -5.09 -11.81
C GLN A 215 19.63 -5.11 -13.22
N ARG A 216 18.85 -4.10 -13.61
CA ARG A 216 18.46 -3.91 -15.02
C ARG A 216 19.74 -3.62 -15.80
N SER A 217 20.18 -4.56 -16.65
CA SER A 217 21.19 -4.27 -17.66
C SER A 217 20.60 -3.22 -18.62
N ARG A 218 21.06 -1.97 -18.54
CA ARG A 218 20.78 -1.01 -19.62
C ARG A 218 21.42 -1.56 -20.90
N PRO A 219 20.71 -1.64 -22.03
CA PRO A 219 21.37 -1.82 -23.32
C PRO A 219 22.34 -0.64 -23.53
N LEU A 220 23.53 -0.96 -24.03
CA LEU A 220 24.52 0.00 -24.51
C LEU A 220 24.01 0.76 -25.73
#